data_AF-A0A9X2MFS4-F1
#
_entry.id   AF-A0A9X2MFS4-F1
#
_cell.length_a   1.000
_cell.length_b   1.000
_cell.length_c   1.000
_cell.angle_alpha   90.00
_cell.angle_beta   90.00
_cell.angle_gamma   90.00
#
_symmetry.space_group_name_H-M   'P 1'
#
loop_
_entity.id
_entity.type
_entity.pdbx_description
1 polymer ?
#
loop_
_entity_poly.entity_id
_entity_poly.type
_entity_poly.pdbx_seq_one_letter_code
_entity_poly.pdbx_strand_id
1 'polypeptide(L)'
;MAKKKRRNTTYKDWITEEGLIKIEGWARDGLINEEIANEIGIHPSTLYDWQKKYPEIAEALKRGKDVIDRQVENALLKRALGYEYEEITQERALKKDVKGKPMTDLHGFPVYEMVTTKKVKKEVVPDTTAQIFWLKNRKPEQWRDKRDVSVDGNIDTGTEKLDSILDQLKED
;
A
#
# COMPACT_ATOMS: atom_id res chain seq x y z
N MET A 1 31.58 -2.73 15.38
CA MET A 1 30.27 -3.44 15.32
C MET A 1 30.53 -4.86 14.82
N ALA A 2 30.31 -5.87 15.66
CA ALA A 2 30.60 -7.26 15.30
C ALA A 2 29.56 -7.76 14.28
N LYS A 3 30.00 -8.19 13.09
CA LYS A 3 29.15 -8.88 12.12
C LYS A 3 28.67 -10.18 12.74
N LYS A 4 27.40 -10.23 13.14
CA LYS A 4 26.72 -11.41 13.72
C LYS A 4 26.84 -12.56 12.70
N LYS A 5 27.46 -13.66 13.11
CA LYS A 5 27.72 -14.85 12.27
C LYS A 5 26.39 -15.36 11.71
N ARG A 6 26.19 -15.27 10.39
CA ARG A 6 24.98 -15.75 9.70
C ARG A 6 24.86 -17.25 9.90
N ARG A 7 23.84 -17.70 10.66
CA ARG A 7 23.37 -19.09 10.54
C ARG A 7 22.87 -19.25 9.10
N ASN A 8 23.20 -20.36 8.46
CA ASN A 8 22.69 -20.66 7.12
C ASN A 8 21.19 -20.96 7.24
N THR A 9 20.37 -19.91 7.17
CA THR A 9 18.92 -20.03 7.15
C THR A 9 18.49 -20.76 5.89
N THR A 10 17.82 -21.90 6.04
CA THR A 10 17.35 -22.73 4.92
C THR A 10 15.82 -22.65 4.84
N TYR A 11 15.24 -22.85 3.64
CA TYR A 11 13.79 -22.84 3.44
C TYR A 11 13.03 -23.82 4.35
N LYS A 12 13.70 -24.91 4.77
CA LYS A 12 13.13 -25.95 5.64
C LYS A 12 12.58 -25.41 6.96
N ASP A 13 13.19 -24.37 7.50
CA ASP A 13 12.73 -23.76 8.75
C ASP A 13 11.48 -22.90 8.54
N TRP A 14 11.27 -22.42 7.30
CA TRP A 14 10.23 -21.47 6.92
C TRP A 14 9.00 -22.09 6.26
N ILE A 15 9.09 -23.35 5.84
CA ILE A 15 7.93 -24.18 5.44
C ILE A 15 7.23 -24.82 6.66
N THR A 16 7.82 -24.71 7.86
CA THR A 16 7.18 -25.16 9.09
C THR A 16 6.00 -24.25 9.45
N GLU A 17 5.05 -24.77 10.22
CA GLU A 17 3.90 -23.99 10.69
C GLU A 17 4.34 -22.71 11.42
N GLU A 18 5.34 -22.78 12.29
CA GLU A 18 5.87 -21.59 12.99
C GLU A 18 6.52 -20.59 12.03
N GLY A 19 7.23 -21.07 11.01
CA GLY A 19 7.87 -20.23 10.00
C GLY A 19 6.84 -19.49 9.15
N LEU A 20 5.82 -20.20 8.69
CA LEU A 20 4.71 -19.65 7.92
C LEU A 20 3.91 -18.62 8.73
N ILE A 21 3.66 -18.88 10.03
CA ILE A 21 2.99 -17.94 10.93
C ILE A 21 3.79 -16.63 11.05
N LYS A 22 5.13 -16.69 11.15
CA LYS A 22 5.98 -15.48 11.21
C LYS A 22 5.93 -14.69 9.92
N ILE A 23 6.07 -15.38 8.78
CA ILE A 23 6.02 -14.75 7.45
C ILE A 23 4.69 -14.05 7.22
N GLU A 24 3.60 -14.71 7.57
CA GLU A 24 2.26 -14.12 7.49
C GLU A 24 2.07 -12.96 8.46
N GLY A 25 2.58 -13.07 9.69
CA GLY A 25 2.55 -12.00 10.69
C GLY A 25 3.18 -10.73 10.14
N TRP A 26 4.40 -10.84 9.61
CA TRP A 26 5.08 -9.70 8.99
C TRP A 26 4.35 -9.14 7.77
N ALA A 27 3.79 -10.00 6.92
CA ALA A 27 2.97 -9.55 5.79
C ALA A 27 1.70 -8.81 6.25
N ARG A 28 1.08 -9.26 7.35
CA ARG A 28 -0.06 -8.61 7.98
C ARG A 28 0.32 -7.29 8.66
N ASP A 29 1.55 -7.15 9.13
CA ASP A 29 2.06 -5.89 9.67
C ASP A 29 2.40 -4.87 8.55
N GLY A 30 2.29 -5.28 7.28
CA GLY A 30 2.49 -4.42 6.11
C GLY A 30 3.93 -4.39 5.59
N LEU A 31 4.81 -5.29 6.04
CA LEU A 31 6.18 -5.36 5.54
C LEU A 31 6.22 -5.76 4.07
N ILE A 32 7.11 -5.13 3.30
CA ILE A 32 7.36 -5.51 1.91
C ILE A 32 8.23 -6.79 1.85
N ASN A 33 8.21 -7.49 0.73
CA ASN A 33 8.94 -8.76 0.57
C ASN A 33 10.44 -8.59 0.84
N GLU A 34 11.01 -7.43 0.52
CA GLU A 34 12.40 -7.08 0.75
C GLU A 34 12.73 -6.99 2.25
N GLU A 35 11.82 -6.42 3.05
CA GLU A 35 11.95 -6.32 4.51
C GLU A 35 11.77 -7.69 5.16
N ILE A 36 10.79 -8.47 4.70
CA ILE A 36 10.58 -9.86 5.16
C ILE A 36 11.84 -10.70 4.87
N ALA A 37 12.44 -10.57 3.69
CA ALA A 37 13.70 -11.25 3.36
C ALA A 37 14.84 -10.85 4.30
N ASN A 38 14.92 -9.57 4.67
CA ASN A 38 15.91 -9.07 5.63
C ASN A 38 15.70 -9.64 7.04
N GLU A 39 14.45 -9.74 7.52
CA GLU A 39 14.10 -10.35 8.81
C GLU A 39 14.43 -11.85 8.87
N ILE A 40 14.21 -12.56 7.75
CA ILE A 40 14.62 -13.96 7.58
C ILE A 40 16.15 -14.10 7.52
N GLY A 41 16.85 -13.03 7.10
CA GLY A 41 18.30 -13.01 6.93
C GLY A 41 18.78 -13.55 5.57
N ILE A 42 17.91 -13.52 4.55
CA ILE A 42 18.22 -13.95 3.17
C ILE A 42 18.20 -12.76 2.20
N HIS A 43 18.74 -12.96 1.01
CA HIS A 43 18.62 -11.96 -0.06
C HIS A 43 17.19 -11.97 -0.63
N PRO A 44 16.60 -10.82 -1.02
CA PRO A 44 15.24 -10.77 -1.56
C PRO A 44 15.01 -11.71 -2.75
N SER A 45 15.99 -11.85 -3.65
CA SER A 45 15.90 -12.81 -4.76
C SER A 45 15.68 -14.25 -4.30
N THR A 46 16.27 -14.64 -3.17
CA THR A 46 16.10 -15.97 -2.58
C THR A 46 14.67 -16.16 -2.07
N LEU A 47 14.05 -15.12 -1.49
CA LEU A 47 12.65 -15.18 -1.07
C LEU A 47 11.72 -15.35 -2.29
N TYR A 48 11.98 -14.63 -3.38
CA TYR A 48 11.24 -14.80 -4.64
C TYR A 48 11.39 -16.22 -5.22
N ASP A 49 12.59 -16.80 -5.15
CA ASP A 49 12.81 -18.18 -5.57
C ASP A 49 12.09 -19.18 -4.66
N TRP A 50 12.01 -18.91 -3.35
CA TRP A 50 11.27 -19.75 -2.41
C TRP A 50 9.77 -19.70 -2.67
N GLN A 51 9.19 -18.53 -2.94
CA GLN A 51 7.78 -18.39 -3.32
C GLN A 51 7.44 -19.22 -4.57
N LYS A 52 8.35 -19.30 -5.54
CA LYS A 52 8.16 -20.10 -6.76
C LYS A 52 8.24 -21.60 -6.50
N LYS A 53 9.13 -22.02 -5.59
CA LYS A 53 9.41 -23.44 -5.31
C LYS A 53 8.50 -24.04 -4.24
N TYR A 54 8.01 -23.23 -3.31
CA TYR A 54 7.23 -23.64 -2.14
C TYR A 54 5.95 -22.79 -2.07
N PRO A 55 4.84 -23.29 -2.63
CA PRO A 55 3.56 -22.59 -2.64
C PRO A 55 3.06 -22.17 -1.26
N GLU A 56 3.42 -22.89 -0.20
CA GLU A 56 3.01 -22.62 1.18
C GLU A 56 3.49 -21.24 1.65
N ILE A 57 4.73 -20.87 1.29
CA ILE A 57 5.30 -19.55 1.61
C ILE A 57 4.58 -18.45 0.82
N ALA A 58 4.27 -18.71 -0.45
CA ALA A 58 3.54 -17.77 -1.28
C ALA A 58 2.11 -17.54 -0.76
N GLU A 59 1.45 -18.62 -0.31
CA GLU A 59 0.10 -18.57 0.25
C GLU A 59 0.07 -17.83 1.59
N ALA A 60 1.03 -18.09 2.49
CA ALA A 60 1.15 -17.37 3.76
C ALA A 60 1.33 -15.86 3.54
N LEU A 61 2.21 -15.46 2.61
CA LEU A 61 2.39 -14.04 2.25
C LEU A 61 1.13 -13.42 1.66
N LYS A 62 0.43 -14.15 0.78
CA LYS A 62 -0.81 -13.67 0.15
C LYS A 62 -1.91 -13.47 1.20
N ARG A 63 -2.08 -14.43 2.11
CA ARG A 63 -3.06 -14.37 3.21
C ARG A 63 -2.78 -13.21 4.16
N GLY A 64 -1.51 -12.96 4.48
CA GLY A 64 -1.11 -11.83 5.31
C GLY A 64 -1.44 -10.48 4.66
N LYS A 65 -1.16 -10.32 3.36
CA LYS A 65 -1.38 -9.07 2.61
C LYS A 65 -2.85 -8.75 2.40
N ASP A 66 -3.70 -9.76 2.17
CA ASP A 66 -5.13 -9.60 1.90
C ASP A 66 -5.88 -8.84 3.02
N VAL A 67 -5.41 -8.91 4.27
CA VAL A 67 -5.98 -8.12 5.37
C VAL A 67 -5.63 -6.63 5.24
N ILE A 68 -4.37 -6.32 4.96
CA ILE A 68 -3.90 -4.94 4.80
C ILE A 68 -4.46 -4.32 3.52
N ASP A 69 -4.48 -5.06 2.42
CA ASP A 69 -5.08 -4.62 1.17
C ASP A 69 -6.54 -4.21 1.39
N ARG A 70 -7.34 -5.04 2.10
CA ARG A 70 -8.72 -4.67 2.47
C ARG A 70 -8.81 -3.43 3.37
N GLN A 71 -7.89 -3.24 4.31
CA GLN A 71 -7.89 -2.05 5.16
C GLN A 71 -7.61 -0.79 4.35
N VAL A 72 -6.65 -0.86 3.42
CA VAL A 72 -6.33 0.23 2.49
C VAL A 72 -7.51 0.50 1.56
N GLU A 73 -8.15 -0.54 1.02
CA GLU A 73 -9.38 -0.40 0.20
C GLU A 73 -10.50 0.29 0.98
N ASN A 74 -10.73 -0.08 2.23
CA ASN A 74 -11.75 0.56 3.08
C ASN A 74 -11.42 2.02 3.36
N ALA A 75 -10.15 2.34 3.63
CA ALA A 75 -9.71 3.72 3.84
C ALA A 75 -9.85 4.55 2.55
N LEU A 76 -9.48 3.98 1.41
CA LEU A 76 -9.63 4.59 0.08
C LEU A 76 -11.12 4.82 -0.23
N LEU A 77 -11.98 3.85 0.03
CA LEU A 77 -13.44 3.98 -0.15
C LEU A 77 -13.99 5.09 0.73
N LYS A 78 -13.64 5.13 2.02
CA LYS A 78 -14.06 6.19 2.93
C LYS A 78 -13.65 7.57 2.43
N ARG A 79 -12.44 7.70 1.87
CA ARG A 79 -11.96 8.95 1.28
C ARG A 79 -12.62 9.27 -0.06
N ALA A 80 -12.88 8.27 -0.90
CA ALA A 80 -13.57 8.41 -2.17
C ALA A 80 -15.03 8.85 -1.97
N LEU A 81 -15.70 8.40 -0.92
CA LEU A 81 -17.09 8.78 -0.59
C LEU A 81 -17.21 10.09 0.20
N GLY A 82 -16.11 10.56 0.81
CA GLY A 82 -16.16 11.60 1.82
C GLY A 82 -16.66 11.06 3.17
N TYR A 83 -16.35 11.78 4.24
CA TYR A 83 -16.79 11.40 5.58
C TYR A 83 -16.83 12.59 6.53
N GLU A 84 -17.70 12.52 7.52
CA GLU A 84 -17.75 13.47 8.62
C GLU A 84 -16.89 12.99 9.79
N TYR A 85 -16.25 13.93 10.49
CA TYR A 85 -15.58 13.67 11.75
C TYR A 85 -15.77 14.81 12.73
N GLU A 86 -15.79 14.48 14.03
CA GLU A 86 -15.81 15.47 15.09
C GLU A 86 -14.37 15.81 15.47
N GLU A 87 -13.98 17.06 15.25
CA GLU A 87 -12.74 17.59 15.78
C GLU A 87 -13.00 18.05 17.22
N ILE A 88 -12.32 17.41 18.16
CA ILE A 88 -12.40 17.70 19.58
C ILE A 88 -11.17 18.51 19.98
N THR A 89 -11.36 19.78 20.29
CA THR A 89 -10.30 20.62 20.87
C THR A 89 -10.35 20.49 22.39
N GLN A 90 -9.28 19.98 22.97
CA GLN A 90 -9.11 19.89 24.41
C GLN A 90 -8.11 20.94 24.88
N GLU A 91 -8.47 21.70 25.90
CA GLU A 91 -7.59 22.68 26.53
C GLU A 91 -7.34 22.30 27.98
N ARG A 92 -6.19 22.72 28.51
CA ARG A 92 -5.85 22.55 29.91
C ARG A 92 -6.67 23.53 30.74
N ALA A 93 -7.58 23.03 31.55
CA ALA A 93 -8.29 23.81 32.54
C ALA A 93 -7.81 23.44 33.95
N LEU A 94 -7.86 24.40 34.87
CA LEU A 94 -7.61 24.13 36.28
C LEU A 94 -8.72 23.23 36.82
N LYS A 95 -8.35 22.07 37.36
CA LYS A 95 -9.30 21.18 38.03
C LYS A 95 -9.82 21.90 39.27
N LYS A 96 -11.13 21.95 39.44
CA LYS A 96 -11.78 22.66 40.57
C LYS A 96 -12.38 21.67 41.55
N ASP A 97 -12.27 21.95 42.84
CA ASP A 97 -12.95 21.22 43.90
C ASP A 97 -14.46 21.52 43.92
N VAL A 98 -15.24 20.77 44.72
CA VAL A 98 -16.69 20.95 44.95
C VAL A 98 -17.05 22.39 45.39
N LYS A 99 -16.07 23.14 45.91
CA LYS A 99 -16.21 24.55 46.34
C LYS A 99 -15.67 25.58 45.32
N GLY A 100 -15.30 25.15 44.12
CA GLY A 100 -14.86 26.02 43.01
C GLY A 100 -13.42 26.54 43.10
N LYS A 101 -12.62 26.12 44.09
CA LYS A 101 -11.19 26.46 44.18
C LYS A 101 -10.34 25.54 43.30
N PRO A 102 -9.25 26.04 42.68
CA PRO A 102 -8.34 25.20 41.92
C PRO A 102 -7.69 24.17 42.84
N MET A 103 -7.82 22.90 42.47
CA MET A 103 -7.27 21.77 43.20
C MET A 103 -5.75 21.79 43.06
N THR A 104 -5.06 21.73 44.18
CA THR A 104 -3.60 21.72 44.23
C THR A 104 -3.08 20.31 44.53
N ASP A 105 -1.90 19.98 44.02
CA ASP A 105 -1.19 18.76 44.38
C ASP A 105 -0.64 18.83 45.81
N LEU A 106 0.01 17.74 46.26
CA LEU A 106 0.61 17.64 47.60
C LEU A 106 1.69 18.71 47.88
N HIS A 107 2.18 19.40 46.85
CA HIS A 107 3.21 20.43 46.91
C HIS A 107 2.67 21.86 46.66
N GLY A 108 1.35 22.02 46.52
CA GLY A 108 0.70 23.33 46.35
C GLY A 108 0.66 23.85 44.91
N PHE A 109 1.01 23.04 43.90
CA PHE A 109 0.87 23.42 42.50
C PHE A 109 -0.51 23.07 41.95
N PRO A 110 -1.10 23.91 41.07
CA PRO A 110 -2.41 23.65 40.49
C PRO A 110 -2.41 22.39 39.61
N VAL A 111 -3.42 21.55 39.81
CA VAL A 111 -3.68 20.37 38.98
C VAL A 111 -4.53 20.78 37.78
N TYR A 112 -4.06 20.44 36.58
CA TYR A 112 -4.78 20.67 35.34
C TYR A 112 -5.52 19.42 34.90
N GLU A 113 -6.71 19.58 34.33
CA GLU A 113 -7.43 18.54 33.62
C GLU A 113 -7.67 18.95 32.17
N MET A 114 -7.68 17.96 31.27
CA MET A 114 -8.00 18.18 29.86
C MET A 114 -9.50 18.27 29.73
N VAL A 115 -10.02 19.48 29.48
CA VAL A 115 -11.47 19.70 29.28
C VAL A 115 -11.72 19.82 27.79
N THR A 116 -12.76 19.13 27.32
CA THR A 116 -13.25 19.28 25.94
C THR A 116 -14.01 20.59 25.82
N THR A 117 -13.38 21.61 25.24
CA THR A 117 -13.95 22.96 25.14
C THR A 117 -14.83 23.12 23.91
N LYS A 118 -14.49 22.44 22.80
CA LYS A 118 -15.21 22.59 21.52
C LYS A 118 -15.31 21.25 20.79
N LYS A 119 -16.51 20.93 20.32
CA LYS A 119 -16.74 19.87 19.33
C LYS A 119 -17.19 20.53 18.03
N VAL A 120 -16.39 20.39 16.97
CA VAL A 120 -16.74 20.90 15.64
C VAL A 120 -16.94 19.72 14.71
N LYS A 121 -18.13 19.61 14.10
CA LYS A 121 -18.36 18.67 13.00
C LYS A 121 -17.70 19.23 11.75
N LYS A 122 -16.75 18.49 11.19
CA LYS A 122 -16.10 18.79 9.92
C LYS A 122 -16.40 17.70 8.92
N GLU A 123 -16.58 18.10 7.67
CA GLU A 123 -16.78 17.19 6.55
C GLU A 123 -15.51 17.14 5.71
N VAL A 124 -15.08 15.93 5.38
CA VAL A 124 -14.06 15.67 4.36
C VAL A 124 -14.79 15.39 3.06
N VAL A 125 -14.64 16.30 2.10
CA VAL A 125 -15.26 16.15 0.79
C VAL A 125 -14.76 14.89 0.08
N PRO A 126 -15.61 14.24 -0.74
CA PRO A 126 -15.23 13.09 -1.55
C PRO A 126 -14.00 13.37 -2.42
N ASP A 127 -13.01 12.47 -2.41
CA ASP A 127 -11.81 12.59 -3.22
C ASP A 127 -12.04 12.04 -4.65
N THR A 128 -12.11 12.95 -5.63
CA THR A 128 -12.40 12.61 -7.03
C THR A 128 -11.33 11.75 -7.67
N THR A 129 -10.08 11.88 -7.25
CA THR A 129 -8.97 11.07 -7.78
C THR A 129 -9.08 9.63 -7.29
N ALA A 130 -9.39 9.44 -6.00
CA ALA A 130 -9.68 8.12 -5.45
C ALA A 130 -10.87 7.45 -6.16
N GLN A 131 -11.93 8.20 -6.48
CA GLN A 131 -13.07 7.70 -7.26
C GLN A 131 -12.66 7.28 -8.69
N ILE A 132 -11.87 8.10 -9.39
CA ILE A 132 -11.38 7.79 -10.75
C ILE A 132 -10.55 6.50 -10.74
N PHE A 133 -9.59 6.37 -9.82
CA PHE A 133 -8.79 5.15 -9.71
C PHE A 133 -9.64 3.91 -9.41
N TRP A 134 -10.59 4.04 -8.49
CA TRP A 134 -11.53 2.96 -8.18
C TRP A 134 -12.34 2.52 -9.40
N LEU A 135 -12.89 3.48 -10.16
CA LEU A 135 -13.69 3.20 -11.35
C LEU A 135 -12.85 2.59 -12.48
N LYS A 136 -11.60 3.04 -12.66
CA LYS A 136 -10.65 2.44 -13.61
C LYS A 136 -10.38 0.97 -13.30
N ASN A 137 -10.30 0.59 -12.02
CA ASN A 137 -10.06 -0.79 -11.62
C ASN A 137 -11.33 -1.66 -11.66
N ARG A 138 -12.49 -1.11 -11.26
CA ARG A 138 -13.74 -1.89 -11.13
C ARG A 138 -14.60 -1.92 -12.39
N LYS A 139 -14.51 -0.90 -13.24
CA LYS A 139 -15.22 -0.78 -14.53
C LYS A 139 -14.25 -0.35 -15.64
N PRO A 140 -13.20 -1.15 -15.92
CA PRO A 140 -12.15 -0.77 -16.86
C PRO A 140 -12.69 -0.51 -18.27
N GLU A 141 -13.70 -1.24 -18.73
CA GLU A 141 -14.30 -1.04 -20.06
C GLU A 141 -14.87 0.38 -20.26
N GLN A 142 -15.36 1.01 -19.19
CA GLN A 142 -16.01 2.32 -19.25
C GLN A 142 -15.07 3.47 -18.85
N TRP A 143 -14.07 3.20 -17.99
CA TRP A 143 -13.26 4.24 -17.34
C TRP A 143 -11.76 4.16 -17.62
N ARG A 144 -11.25 3.07 -18.19
CA ARG A 144 -9.83 2.98 -18.57
C ARG A 144 -9.58 3.95 -19.72
N ASP A 145 -8.46 4.66 -19.66
CA ASP A 145 -8.08 5.57 -20.75
C ASP A 145 -7.84 4.72 -21.99
N LYS A 146 -8.71 4.84 -23.01
CA LYS A 146 -8.53 4.15 -24.29
C LYS A 146 -7.20 4.58 -24.89
N ARG A 147 -6.29 3.62 -25.08
CA ARG A 147 -5.19 3.74 -26.04
C ARG A 147 -5.36 2.61 -27.04
N ASP A 148 -6.37 2.75 -27.90
CA ASP A 148 -6.36 2.07 -29.18
C ASP A 148 -5.38 2.85 -30.07
N VAL A 149 -4.09 2.52 -29.98
CA VAL A 149 -3.18 2.75 -31.09
C VAL A 149 -3.03 1.40 -31.77
N SER A 150 -4.01 1.05 -32.60
CA SER A 150 -3.78 0.13 -33.71
C SER A 150 -2.82 0.83 -34.65
N VAL A 151 -1.51 0.64 -34.45
CA VAL A 151 -0.57 0.74 -35.56
C VAL A 151 -0.80 -0.51 -36.40
N ASP A 152 -1.86 -0.50 -37.20
CA ASP A 152 -1.89 -1.33 -38.40
C ASP A 152 -0.77 -0.79 -39.27
N GLY A 153 0.41 -1.38 -39.09
CA GLY A 153 1.57 -1.12 -39.91
C GLY A 153 1.30 -1.64 -41.31
N ASN A 154 0.53 -0.90 -42.10
CA ASN A 154 0.84 -0.82 -43.51
C ASN A 154 2.10 0.05 -43.59
N ILE A 155 3.24 -0.57 -43.30
CA ILE A 155 4.51 -0.03 -43.75
C ILE A 155 4.42 -0.19 -45.26
N ASP A 156 3.95 0.86 -45.92
CA ASP A 156 4.22 1.09 -47.34
C ASP A 156 5.73 1.32 -47.44
N THR A 157 6.50 0.25 -47.21
CA THR A 157 7.89 0.21 -47.64
C THR A 157 7.78 0.46 -49.13
N GLY A 158 8.41 1.52 -49.64
CA GLY A 158 8.45 1.83 -51.08
C GLY A 158 9.16 0.78 -51.94
N THR A 159 9.00 -0.50 -51.61
CA THR A 159 9.36 -1.68 -52.39
C THR A 159 8.64 -1.67 -53.72
N GLU A 160 7.37 -1.23 -53.79
CA GLU A 160 6.66 -1.17 -55.09
C GLU A 160 7.26 -0.13 -56.04
N LYS A 161 7.75 1.01 -55.51
CA LYS A 161 8.50 1.99 -56.31
C LYS A 161 9.87 1.47 -56.72
N LEU A 162 10.56 0.73 -55.85
CA LEU A 162 11.86 0.13 -56.16
C LEU A 162 11.74 -0.98 -57.22
N ASP A 163 10.69 -1.81 -57.15
CA ASP A 163 10.42 -2.86 -58.13
C ASP A 163 10.08 -2.26 -59.50
N SER A 164 9.29 -1.19 -59.56
CA SER A 164 9.01 -0.48 -60.82
C SER A 164 10.25 0.15 -61.46
N ILE A 165 11.19 0.64 -60.64
CA ILE A 165 12.45 1.26 -61.11
C ILE A 165 13.43 0.16 -61.58
N LEU A 166 13.46 -0.98 -60.89
CA LEU A 166 14.28 -2.14 -61.26
C LEU A 166 13.83 -2.80 -62.56
N ASP A 167 12.52 -2.82 -62.83
CA ASP A 167 11.99 -3.37 -64.09
C ASP A 167 12.25 -2.42 -65.28
N GLN A 168 12.15 -1.09 -65.08
CA GLN A 168 12.54 -0.13 -66.12
C GLN A 168 14.03 -0.17 -66.48
N LEU A 169 14.91 -0.56 -65.54
CA LEU A 169 16.36 -0.71 -65.78
C LEU A 169 16.75 -2.04 -66.44
N LYS A 170 15.84 -3.02 -66.54
CA LYS A 170 16.09 -4.32 -67.20
C LYS A 170 15.59 -4.37 -68.65
N GLU A 171 14.78 -3.40 -69.07
CA GLU A 171 14.23 -3.31 -70.43
C GLU A 171 15.05 -2.41 -71.37
N ASP A 172 16.08 -1.71 -70.86
CA ASP A 172 17.12 -1.00 -71.63
C ASP A 172 18.43 -1.82 -71.70
#